data_AF-A0A0F9IRV0-F1
#
_entry.id   AF-A0A0F9IRV0-F1
#
_cell.length_a   1.000
_cell.length_b   1.000
_cell.length_c   1.000
_cell.angle_alpha   90.00
_cell.angle_beta   90.00
_cell.angle_gamma   90.00
#
_symmetry.space_group_name_H-M   'P 1'
#
loop_
_entity.id
_entity.type
_entity.pdbx_description
1 polymer ?
#
loop_
_entity_poly.entity_id
_entity_poly.type
_entity_poly.pdbx_seq_one_letter_code
_entity_poly.pdbx_strand_id
1 'polypeptide(L)' 'MKLEKLIDKHWAYIEALLRAQNENESTIKKIRFHYKTAFRHGWKHRGQKSGK' A
#
# COMPACT_ATOMS: atom_id res chain seq x y z
N MET A 1 8.46 -6.35 -12.97
CA MET A 1 7.27 -5.54 -12.63
C MET A 1 7.72 -4.31 -11.84
N LYS A 2 7.31 -3.09 -12.20
CA LYS A 2 7.73 -1.85 -11.49
C LYS A 2 7.05 -1.79 -10.11
N LEU A 3 7.77 -1.38 -9.05
CA LEU A 3 7.29 -1.31 -7.67
C LEU A 3 5.94 -0.58 -7.53
N GLU A 4 5.80 0.55 -8.21
CA GLU A 4 4.54 1.33 -8.20
C GLU A 4 3.34 0.51 -8.70
N LYS A 5 3.53 -0.30 -9.75
CA LYS A 5 2.46 -1.19 -10.26
C LYS A 5 2.08 -2.27 -9.25
N LEU A 6 3.01 -2.72 -8.40
CA LEU A 6 2.72 -3.68 -7.33
C LEU A 6 1.92 -3.01 -6.21
N ILE A 7 2.37 -1.83 -5.78
CA ILE A 7 1.69 -1.03 -4.77
C ILE A 7 0.26 -0.70 -5.20
N ASP A 8 0.07 -0.28 -6.45
CA ASP A 8 -1.25 0.08 -6.98
C ASP A 8 -2.19 -1.13 -7.07
N LYS A 9 -1.70 -2.28 -7.54
CA LYS A 9 -2.50 -3.51 -7.57
C LYS A 9 -2.93 -3.95 -6.17
N HIS A 10 -2.03 -3.86 -5.20
CA HIS A 10 -2.33 -4.26 -3.83
C HIS A 10 -3.30 -3.26 -3.16
N TRP A 11 -3.11 -1.96 -3.42
CA TRP A 11 -4.04 -0.92 -2.97
C TRP A 11 -5.44 -1.10 -3.56
N ALA A 12 -5.58 -1.48 -4.84
CA ALA A 12 -6.88 -1.66 -5.47
C ALA A 12 -7.77 -2.68 -4.73
N TYR A 13 -7.18 -3.77 -4.23
CA TYR A 13 -7.91 -4.74 -3.40
C TYR A 13 -8.35 -4.13 -2.06
N ILE A 14 -7.44 -3.43 -1.38
CA ILE A 14 -7.74 -2.79 -0.07
C ILE A 14 -8.81 -1.72 -0.23
N GLU A 15 -8.73 -0.90 -1.27
CA GLU A 15 -9.73 0.13 -1.57
C GLU A 15 -11.11 -0.48 -1.81
N ALA A 16 -11.19 -1.57 -2.56
CA ALA A 16 -12.45 -2.30 -2.78
C ALA A 16 -13.01 -2.87 -1.47
N LEU A 17 -12.16 -3.44 -0.61
CA LEU A 17 -12.54 -3.95 0.70
C LEU A 17 -13.09 -2.83 1.61
N LEU A 18 -12.39 -1.70 1.71
CA LEU A 18 -12.82 -0.57 2.55
C LEU A 18 -14.16 0.00 2.07
N ARG A 19 -14.34 0.13 0.74
CA ARG A 19 -15.62 0.56 0.16
C ARG A 19 -16.75 -0.43 0.43
N ALA A 20 -16.48 -1.74 0.36
CA ALA A 20 -17.46 -2.77 0.70
C ALA A 20 -17.90 -2.70 2.18
N GLN A 21 -17.05 -2.16 3.06
CA GLN A 21 -17.35 -1.91 4.47
C GLN A 21 -17.99 -0.53 4.73
N ASN A 22 -18.36 0.22 3.68
CA ASN A 22 -18.89 1.58 3.77
C ASN A 22 -17.96 2.57 4.49
N GLU A 23 -16.65 2.36 4.40
CA GLU A 23 -15.69 3.35 4.89
C GLU A 23 -15.81 4.66 4.12
N ASN A 24 -15.61 5.77 4.82
CA ASN A 24 -15.76 7.07 4.21
C ASN A 24 -14.56 7.38 3.27
N GLU A 25 -14.83 8.14 2.20
CA GLU A 25 -13.82 8.45 1.18
C GLU A 25 -12.64 9.29 1.73
N SER A 26 -12.85 10.07 2.79
CA SER A 26 -11.78 10.85 3.44
C SER A 26 -10.77 9.94 4.16
N THR A 27 -11.28 8.93 4.86
CA THR A 27 -10.53 7.88 5.55
C THR A 27 -9.78 7.03 4.54
N ILE A 28 -10.45 6.59 3.47
CA ILE A 28 -9.82 5.81 2.39
C ILE A 28 -8.63 6.57 1.79
N LYS A 29 -8.77 7.88 1.51
CA LYS A 29 -7.67 8.72 1.00
C LYS A 29 -6.49 8.81 1.97
N LYS A 30 -6.76 8.99 3.27
CA LYS A 30 -5.70 9.02 4.30
C LYS A 30 -4.97 7.68 4.38
N ILE A 31 -5.72 6.58 4.46
CA ILE A 31 -5.16 5.22 4.51
C ILE A 31 -4.31 4.96 3.27
N ARG A 32 -4.77 5.33 2.07
CA ARG A 32 -4.00 5.19 0.82
C ARG A 32 -2.61 5.80 0.93
N PHE A 33 -2.52 7.04 1.39
CA PHE A 33 -1.25 7.75 1.51
C PHE A 33 -0.29 7.01 2.46
N HIS A 34 -0.76 6.68 3.67
CA HIS A 34 0.06 6.00 4.67
C HIS A 34 0.47 4.59 4.23
N TYR A 35 -0.47 3.84 3.64
CA TYR A 35 -0.23 2.50 3.14
C TYR A 35 0.82 2.47 2.04
N LYS A 36 0.69 3.31 1.00
CA LYS A 36 1.65 3.35 -0.12
C LYS A 36 3.05 3.76 0.36
N THR A 37 3.10 4.70 1.30
CA THR A 37 4.34 5.13 1.95
C THR A 37 4.99 3.95 2.68
N ALA A 38 4.26 3.29 3.57
CA ALA A 38 4.75 2.14 4.34
C ALA A 38 5.21 0.99 3.42
N PHE A 39 4.45 0.68 2.37
CA PHE A 39 4.82 -0.36 1.40
C PHE A 39 6.15 -0.03 0.72
N ARG A 40 6.31 1.20 0.24
CA ARG A 40 7.55 1.65 -0.41
C ARG A 40 8.74 1.58 0.54
N HIS A 41 8.56 2.01 1.80
CA HIS A 41 9.58 1.89 2.83
C HIS A 41 9.96 0.42 3.09
N GLY A 42 8.98 -0.45 3.33
CA GLY A 42 9.21 -1.88 3.55
C GLY A 42 9.93 -2.55 2.38
N TRP A 43 9.56 -2.22 1.14
CA TRP A 43 10.24 -2.72 -0.06
C TRP A 43 11.70 -2.29 -0.13
N LYS A 44 12.01 -1.03 0.20
CA LYS A 44 13.40 -0.52 0.24
C LYS A 44 14.23 -1.23 1.32
N HIS A 45 13.65 -1.52 2.48
CA HIS A 45 14.34 -2.21 3.57
C HIS A 45 14.48 -3.72 3.34
N ARG A 46 13.59 -4.35 2.55
CA ARG A 46 13.70 -5.76 2.16
C ARG A 46 15.02 -6.08 1.46
N GLY A 47 15.55 -5.13 0.66
CA GLY A 47 16.84 -5.27 -0.01
C GLY A 47 18.07 -5.07 0.88
N GLN A 48 17.91 -4.57 2.10
CA GLN A 48 19.03 -4.24 3.01
C GLN A 48 19.29 -5.29 4.09
N LYS A 49 18.58 -6.42 4.10
CA LYS A 49 18.76 -7.51 5.10
C LYS A 49 19.23 -8.85 4.52
N SER A 50 19.97 -8.85 3.40
CA SER A 50 20.68 -10.03 2.88
C SER A 50 22.19 -9.96 3.15
N GLY A 51 22.57 -9.51 4.35
CA GLY A 51 23.95 -9.42 4.82
C GLY A 51 24.00 -9.80 6.29
N LYS A 52 23.86 -11.09 6.57
CA LYS A 52 24.33 -11.76 7.78
C LYS A 52 24.77 -13.15 7.40
#